data_AF-A0A8T3DKB7-F1
#
_entry.id   AF-A0A8T3DKB7-F1
#
_cell.length_a   1.000
_cell.length_b   1.000
_cell.length_c   1.000
_cell.angle_alpha   90.00
_cell.angle_beta   90.00
_cell.angle_gamma   90.00
#
_symmetry.space_group_name_H-M   'P 1'
#
loop_
_entity.id
_entity.type
_entity.pdbx_description
1 polymer ?
#
loop_
_entity_poly.entity_id
_entity_poly.type
_entity_poly.pdbx_seq_one_letter_code
_entity_poly.pdbx_strand_id
1 'polypeptide(L)'
;MATLLLFVLFPALLWGETLQINITKEINVTREDDESFQTQEQFHNFAHCNETLLNYISMTCQINFQQEMQNNKKELWCDWEQVIRPYNRLTTCMEYVAEALNCFFPNHIVQDAFIHIHTSYFQHCPDQHEGFIDAPQCVVITLTLVPVSLIPALVFLVVWKSKVRD
;
A
#
# COMPACT_ATOMS: atom_id res chain seq x y z
N MET A 1 -33.81 -32.50 -4.69
CA MET A 1 -33.58 -31.46 -3.67
C MET A 1 -32.34 -31.75 -2.81
N ALA A 2 -32.10 -33.00 -2.37
CA ALA A 2 -30.87 -33.36 -1.65
C ALA A 2 -29.57 -33.24 -2.49
N THR A 3 -29.66 -33.37 -3.82
CA THR A 3 -28.52 -33.25 -4.75
C THR A 3 -28.03 -31.81 -4.98
N LEU A 4 -28.88 -30.80 -4.74
CA LEU A 4 -28.51 -29.39 -4.90
C LEU A 4 -27.70 -28.85 -3.70
N LEU A 5 -27.96 -29.35 -2.48
CA LEU A 5 -27.18 -29.00 -1.29
C LEU A 5 -25.75 -29.54 -1.33
N LEU A 6 -25.53 -30.67 -2.01
CA LEU A 6 -24.20 -31.26 -2.19
C LEU A 6 -23.32 -30.41 -3.14
N PHE A 7 -23.88 -29.82 -4.20
CA PHE A 7 -23.11 -28.97 -5.12
C PHE A 7 -22.64 -27.63 -4.51
N VAL A 8 -23.32 -27.12 -3.49
CA VAL A 8 -22.96 -25.85 -2.83
C VAL A 8 -21.92 -26.08 -1.72
N LEU A 9 -21.91 -27.25 -1.08
CA LEU A 9 -20.97 -27.58 0.01
C LEU A 9 -19.68 -28.26 -0.48
N PHE A 10 -19.67 -28.88 -1.66
CA PHE A 10 -18.50 -29.57 -2.20
C PHE A 10 -17.29 -28.68 -2.56
N PRO A 11 -17.43 -27.40 -3.01
CA PRO A 11 -16.25 -26.58 -3.28
C PRO A 11 -15.48 -26.21 -2.00
N ALA A 12 -16.17 -26.12 -0.87
CA ALA A 12 -15.57 -25.73 0.42
C ALA A 12 -14.75 -26.85 1.08
N LEU A 13 -15.02 -28.12 0.74
CA LEU A 13 -14.39 -29.29 1.37
C LEU A 13 -13.23 -29.89 0.55
N LEU A 14 -13.10 -29.55 -0.74
CA LEU A 14 -12.06 -30.07 -1.63
C LEU A 14 -10.85 -29.14 -1.83
N TRP A 15 -10.86 -27.94 -1.25
CA TRP A 15 -9.73 -27.01 -1.28
C TRP A 15 -8.85 -27.07 -0.02
N GLY A 16 -8.98 -28.14 0.78
CA GLY A 16 -8.31 -28.31 2.07
C GLY A 16 -7.27 -29.45 2.12
N GLU A 17 -6.79 -29.96 0.99
CA GLU A 17 -5.67 -30.92 0.99
C GLU A 17 -4.33 -30.17 0.88
N THR A 18 -3.56 -30.26 1.96
CA THR A 18 -2.22 -29.70 2.11
C THR A 18 -1.27 -30.26 1.06
N LEU A 19 -0.85 -29.42 0.11
CA LEU A 19 0.32 -29.66 -0.72
C LEU A 19 1.58 -29.59 0.14
N GLN A 20 2.12 -30.74 0.54
CA GLN A 20 3.49 -30.84 1.06
C GLN A 20 4.48 -30.61 -0.09
N ILE A 21 4.87 -29.36 -0.30
CA ILE A 21 5.95 -29.01 -1.23
C ILE A 21 7.25 -29.05 -0.43
N ASN A 22 8.09 -30.05 -0.74
CA ASN A 22 9.45 -30.14 -0.26
C ASN A 22 10.29 -29.06 -0.99
N ILE A 23 10.32 -27.85 -0.45
CA ILE A 23 11.03 -26.72 -1.07
C ILE A 23 12.51 -26.81 -0.67
N THR A 24 13.34 -27.26 -1.61
CA THR A 24 14.74 -26.83 -1.69
C THR A 24 14.78 -25.31 -1.54
N LYS A 25 15.48 -24.84 -0.50
CA LYS A 25 15.67 -23.43 -0.12
C LYS A 25 16.30 -22.63 -1.27
N GLU A 26 15.48 -22.22 -2.24
CA GLU A 26 15.74 -21.00 -2.99
C GLU A 26 15.25 -19.83 -2.15
N ILE A 27 16.09 -18.81 -2.02
CA ILE A 27 15.81 -17.60 -1.24
C ILE A 27 14.76 -16.82 -2.02
N ASN A 28 13.49 -17.03 -1.68
CA ASN A 28 12.35 -16.32 -2.25
C ASN A 28 12.13 -15.02 -1.45
N VAL A 29 12.48 -13.88 -2.04
CA VAL A 29 12.55 -12.53 -1.40
C VAL A 29 11.18 -11.82 -1.35
N THR A 30 10.09 -12.48 -1.72
CA THR A 30 8.74 -11.91 -1.61
C THR A 30 7.85 -12.84 -0.81
N ARG A 31 7.95 -12.75 0.52
CA ARG A 31 6.98 -13.32 1.46
C ARG A 31 6.25 -12.14 2.11
N GLU A 32 4.92 -12.12 2.06
CA GLU A 32 4.09 -11.12 2.76
C GLU A 32 4.31 -11.13 4.28
N ASP A 33 4.76 -12.26 4.86
CA ASP A 33 5.05 -12.35 6.29
C ASP A 33 6.44 -11.82 6.69
N ASP A 34 7.21 -11.25 5.76
CA ASP A 34 8.48 -10.61 6.08
C ASP A 34 8.25 -9.19 6.62
N GLU A 35 7.88 -9.12 7.89
CA GLU A 35 7.73 -7.88 8.65
C GLU A 35 9.09 -7.29 9.08
N SER A 36 10.22 -7.69 8.47
CA SER A 36 11.53 -7.13 8.83
C SER A 36 11.60 -5.61 8.62
N PHE A 37 10.76 -5.05 7.74
CA PHE A 37 10.58 -3.61 7.58
C PHE A 37 10.12 -2.91 8.87
N GLN A 38 9.40 -3.60 9.76
CA GLN A 38 8.94 -3.05 11.05
C GLN A 38 9.95 -3.22 12.19
N THR A 39 11.12 -3.83 11.96
CA THR A 39 12.04 -4.22 13.04
C THR A 39 13.04 -3.15 13.46
N GLN A 40 12.75 -1.86 13.23
CA GLN A 40 13.59 -0.78 13.75
C GLN A 40 13.76 -0.88 15.27
N GLU A 41 12.74 -1.35 15.99
CA GLU A 41 12.78 -1.58 17.44
C GLU A 41 13.59 -2.83 17.88
N GLN A 42 13.88 -3.77 16.97
CA GLN A 42 14.49 -5.05 17.33
C GLN A 42 16.03 -5.00 17.39
N PHE A 43 16.66 -4.02 16.74
CA PHE A 43 18.12 -3.97 16.58
C PHE A 43 18.81 -2.78 17.27
N HIS A 44 18.09 -1.68 17.55
CA HIS A 44 18.71 -0.44 18.03
C HIS A 44 18.15 0.03 19.37
N ASN A 45 19.05 0.25 20.33
CA ASN A 45 18.72 0.82 21.62
C ASN A 45 18.77 2.36 21.52
N PHE A 46 17.65 2.99 21.16
CA PHE A 46 17.52 4.45 20.91
C PHE A 46 17.56 5.32 22.19
N ALA A 47 18.30 4.89 23.22
CA ALA A 47 18.26 5.51 24.55
C ALA A 47 18.89 6.92 24.63
N HIS A 48 19.63 7.36 23.60
CA HIS A 48 20.38 8.61 23.60
C HIS A 48 20.32 9.37 22.28
N CYS A 49 19.12 9.77 21.86
CA CYS A 49 18.97 10.72 20.76
C CYS A 49 19.29 12.15 21.20
N ASN A 50 20.31 12.78 20.59
CA ASN A 50 20.55 14.21 20.75
C ASN A 50 19.73 14.99 19.72
N GLU A 51 18.53 15.41 20.13
CA GLU A 51 17.55 16.10 19.28
C GLU A 51 18.09 17.42 18.68
N THR A 52 18.90 18.17 19.42
CA THR A 52 19.49 19.41 18.92
C THR A 52 20.46 19.14 17.77
N LEU A 53 21.28 18.10 17.91
CA LEU A 53 22.19 17.66 16.85
C LEU A 53 21.43 17.08 15.66
N LEU A 54 20.39 16.29 15.93
CA LEU A 54 19.51 15.73 14.89
C LEU A 54 18.87 16.84 14.05
N ASN A 55 18.29 17.85 14.68
CA ASN A 55 17.69 18.99 13.97
C ASN A 55 18.74 19.74 13.13
N TYR A 56 19.91 20.01 13.70
CA TYR A 56 20.99 20.71 12.99
C TYR A 56 21.46 19.95 11.75
N ILE A 57 21.72 18.64 11.84
CA ILE A 57 22.19 17.84 10.71
C ILE A 57 21.06 17.65 9.68
N SER A 58 19.83 17.38 10.14
CA SER A 58 18.65 17.22 9.29
C SER A 58 18.35 18.45 8.43
N MET A 59 18.73 19.64 8.89
CA MET A 59 18.62 20.87 8.10
C MET A 59 19.37 20.78 6.76
N THR A 60 20.48 20.05 6.71
CA THR A 60 21.24 19.84 5.45
C THR A 60 20.42 19.07 4.42
N CYS A 61 19.66 18.04 4.86
CA CYS A 61 18.76 17.30 3.98
C CYS A 61 17.68 18.22 3.37
N GLN A 62 17.13 19.14 4.18
CA GLN A 62 16.13 20.11 3.73
C GLN A 62 16.71 21.12 2.72
N ILE A 63 17.93 21.62 2.96
CA ILE A 63 18.59 22.55 2.04
C ILE A 63 18.83 21.90 0.68
N ASN A 64 19.29 20.65 0.65
CA ASN A 64 19.48 19.91 -0.60
C ASN A 64 18.15 19.73 -1.34
N PHE A 65 17.09 19.35 -0.64
CA PHE A 65 15.75 19.26 -1.22
C PHE A 65 15.28 20.60 -1.79
N GLN A 66 15.47 21.70 -1.06
CA GLN A 66 15.13 23.03 -1.53
C GLN A 66 15.87 23.41 -2.82
N GLN A 67 17.14 23.07 -2.94
CA GLN A 67 17.92 23.31 -4.17
C GLN A 67 17.39 22.49 -5.35
N GLU A 68 17.05 21.21 -5.14
CA GLU A 68 16.46 20.38 -6.19
C GLU A 68 15.08 20.92 -6.62
N MET A 69 14.26 21.37 -5.66
CA MET A 69 12.95 21.95 -5.93
C MET A 69 13.00 23.33 -6.59
N GLN A 70 14.06 24.12 -6.36
CA GLN A 70 14.30 25.40 -7.04
C GLN A 70 14.70 25.21 -8.50
N ASN A 71 15.43 24.13 -8.81
CA ASN A 71 15.76 23.77 -10.19
C ASN A 71 14.52 23.30 -10.97
N ASN A 72 13.54 22.75 -10.26
CA ASN A 72 12.23 22.39 -10.83
C ASN A 72 11.34 23.63 -10.99
N LYS A 73 10.55 23.67 -12.07
CA LYS A 73 9.53 24.70 -12.26
C LYS A 73 8.42 24.53 -11.23
N LYS A 74 7.94 25.64 -10.64
CA LYS A 74 6.85 25.64 -9.65
C LYS A 74 5.57 24.96 -10.14
N GLU A 75 5.28 25.09 -11.44
CA GLU A 75 4.14 24.45 -12.11
C GLU A 75 4.15 22.92 -12.02
N LEU A 76 5.33 22.33 -11.82
CA LEU A 76 5.53 20.88 -11.75
C LEU A 76 5.60 20.36 -10.31
N TRP A 77 5.44 21.21 -9.30
CA TRP A 77 5.51 20.78 -7.90
C TRP A 77 4.36 19.83 -7.52
N CYS A 78 3.22 19.93 -8.21
CA CYS A 78 2.06 19.07 -7.96
C CYS A 78 2.05 17.80 -8.82
N ASP A 79 3.07 17.59 -9.64
CA ASP A 79 3.26 16.36 -10.40
C ASP A 79 4.17 15.42 -9.60
N TRP A 80 3.59 14.35 -9.05
CA TRP A 80 4.32 13.38 -8.23
C TRP A 80 5.50 12.75 -8.99
N GLU A 81 5.37 12.49 -10.31
CA GLU A 81 6.46 11.89 -11.09
C GLU A 81 7.68 12.82 -11.16
N GLN A 82 7.46 14.13 -11.09
CA GLN A 82 8.51 15.14 -11.13
C GLN A 82 9.19 15.35 -9.77
N VAL A 83 8.47 15.13 -8.66
CA VAL A 83 8.97 15.39 -7.30
C VAL A 83 9.35 14.14 -6.51
N ILE A 84 8.97 12.94 -6.95
CA ILE A 84 9.27 11.67 -6.25
C ILE A 84 10.77 11.47 -6.03
N ARG A 85 11.61 11.84 -7.01
CA ARG A 85 13.07 11.70 -6.91
C ARG A 85 13.69 12.59 -5.81
N PRO A 86 13.51 13.93 -5.81
CA PRO A 86 14.03 14.77 -4.74
C PRO A 86 13.41 14.42 -3.38
N TYR A 87 12.12 14.07 -3.35
CA TYR A 87 11.43 13.70 -2.12
C TYR A 87 11.97 12.40 -1.50
N ASN A 88 12.27 11.40 -2.34
CA ASN A 88 12.90 10.17 -1.87
C ASN A 88 14.31 10.44 -1.31
N ARG A 89 15.12 11.26 -1.98
CA ARG A 89 16.45 11.64 -1.45
C ARG A 89 16.36 12.34 -0.10
N LEU A 90 15.40 13.26 0.05
CA LEU A 90 15.12 13.90 1.34
C LEU A 90 14.80 12.85 2.41
N THR A 91 13.89 11.93 2.12
CA THR A 91 13.43 10.90 3.07
C THR A 91 14.57 9.99 3.49
N THR A 92 15.34 9.44 2.54
CA THR A 92 16.51 8.61 2.81
C THR A 92 17.59 9.37 3.59
N CYS A 93 17.80 10.66 3.30
CA CYS A 93 18.74 11.49 4.06
C CYS A 93 18.30 11.65 5.53
N MET A 94 17.01 11.91 5.77
CA MET A 94 16.47 12.03 7.13
C MET A 94 16.54 10.73 7.91
N GLU A 95 16.23 9.60 7.27
CA GLU A 95 16.35 8.25 7.83
C GLU A 95 17.80 7.94 8.22
N TYR A 96 18.75 8.16 7.29
CA TYR A 96 20.17 7.96 7.54
C TYR A 96 20.70 8.82 8.69
N VAL A 97 20.31 10.09 8.77
CA VAL A 97 20.73 10.99 9.85
C VAL A 97 20.16 10.53 11.20
N ALA A 98 18.91 10.09 11.24
CA ALA A 98 18.30 9.55 12.45
C ALA A 98 19.03 8.27 12.90
N GLU A 99 19.28 7.34 12.00
CA GLU A 99 20.03 6.11 12.27
C GLU A 99 21.45 6.41 12.79
N ALA A 100 22.18 7.30 12.11
CA ALA A 100 23.55 7.68 12.49
C ALA A 100 23.65 8.32 13.89
N LEU A 101 22.59 8.97 14.35
CA LEU A 101 22.51 9.57 15.67
C LEU A 101 21.84 8.67 16.73
N ASN A 102 21.55 7.41 16.38
CA ASN A 102 20.77 6.49 17.22
C ASN A 102 19.45 7.13 17.69
N CYS A 103 18.80 7.84 16.78
CA CYS A 103 17.44 8.37 16.93
C CYS A 103 16.46 7.49 16.16
N PHE A 104 15.27 7.32 16.72
CA PHE A 104 14.20 6.61 16.02
C PHE A 104 13.71 7.42 14.81
N PHE A 105 13.34 6.74 13.73
CA PHE A 105 12.71 7.31 12.55
C PHE A 105 11.37 6.58 12.33
N PRO A 106 10.26 7.28 12.09
CA PRO A 106 10.11 8.74 12.11
C PRO A 106 10.10 9.31 13.55
N ASN A 107 10.46 10.59 13.70
CA ASN A 107 10.40 11.33 14.97
C ASN A 107 9.82 12.74 14.76
N HIS A 108 9.59 13.49 15.84
CA HIS A 108 8.93 14.80 15.77
C HIS A 108 9.71 15.85 14.95
N ILE A 109 11.05 15.83 14.97
CA ILE A 109 11.89 16.75 14.18
C ILE A 109 11.69 16.48 12.69
N VAL A 110 11.70 15.21 12.30
CA VAL A 110 11.42 14.79 10.92
C VAL A 110 9.99 15.17 10.55
N GLN A 111 9.02 14.87 11.42
CA GLN A 111 7.61 15.20 11.16
C GLN A 111 7.40 16.70 10.91
N ASP A 112 7.96 17.57 11.75
CA ASP A 112 7.87 19.03 11.60
C ASP A 112 8.53 19.50 10.30
N ALA A 113 9.68 18.93 9.93
CA ALA A 113 10.35 19.23 8.66
C ALA A 113 9.47 18.87 7.45
N PHE A 114 8.84 17.69 7.47
CA PHE A 114 7.94 17.25 6.40
C PHE A 114 6.69 18.13 6.31
N ILE A 115 6.10 18.53 7.44
CA ILE A 115 4.97 19.49 7.47
C ILE A 115 5.39 20.82 6.86
N HIS A 116 6.57 21.34 7.20
CA HIS A 116 7.09 22.59 6.65
C HIS A 116 7.29 22.50 5.13
N ILE A 117 7.84 21.38 4.64
CA ILE A 117 8.00 21.11 3.21
C ILE A 117 6.65 21.05 2.49
N HIS A 118 5.68 20.30 3.04
CA HIS A 118 4.32 20.22 2.48
C HIS A 118 3.65 21.58 2.40
N THR A 119 3.76 22.38 3.47
CA THR A 119 3.22 23.74 3.49
C THR A 119 3.94 24.67 2.49
N SER A 120 5.25 24.49 2.28
CA SER A 120 6.03 25.38 1.41
C SER A 120 5.89 25.08 -0.07
N TYR A 121 5.81 23.81 -0.45
CA TYR A 121 5.88 23.36 -1.85
C TYR A 121 4.55 22.79 -2.36
N PHE A 122 3.73 22.21 -1.49
CA PHE A 122 2.56 21.40 -1.90
C PHE A 122 1.22 21.95 -1.39
N GLN A 123 1.19 23.05 -0.65
CA GLN A 123 -0.03 23.63 -0.04
C GLN A 123 -1.17 23.92 -1.02
N HIS A 124 -0.84 24.27 -2.27
CA HIS A 124 -1.82 24.62 -3.30
C HIS A 124 -2.01 23.51 -4.34
N CYS A 125 -1.46 22.32 -4.10
CA CYS A 125 -1.70 21.20 -4.99
C CYS A 125 -3.14 20.71 -4.83
N PRO A 126 -3.81 20.37 -5.94
CA PRO A 126 -5.14 19.81 -5.86
C PRO A 126 -5.07 18.50 -5.09
N ASP A 127 -6.01 18.28 -4.18
CA ASP A 127 -6.12 16.98 -3.56
C ASP A 127 -6.45 15.96 -4.66
N GLN A 128 -5.50 15.08 -4.99
CA GLN A 128 -5.70 13.98 -5.93
C GLN A 128 -6.59 12.90 -5.27
N HIS A 129 -7.80 13.26 -4.86
CA HIS A 129 -8.87 12.31 -4.53
C HIS A 129 -9.43 11.64 -5.81
N GLU A 130 -8.88 11.93 -6.99
CA GLU A 130 -9.33 11.34 -8.26
C GLU A 130 -8.94 9.86 -8.45
N GLY A 131 -8.10 9.28 -7.57
CA GLY A 131 -7.48 7.97 -7.82
C GLY A 131 -8.20 6.73 -7.30
N PHE A 132 -9.06 6.86 -6.27
CA PHE A 132 -9.74 5.72 -5.66
C PHE A 132 -11.14 6.11 -5.17
N ILE A 133 -11.93 6.68 -6.06
CA ILE A 133 -13.36 6.85 -5.78
C ILE A 133 -13.99 5.46 -5.95
N ASP A 134 -14.51 4.91 -4.85
CA ASP A 134 -15.32 3.70 -4.92
C ASP A 134 -16.41 3.87 -5.99
N ALA A 135 -16.62 2.82 -6.79
CA ALA A 135 -17.67 2.85 -7.80
C ALA A 135 -19.01 3.23 -7.15
N PRO A 136 -19.86 4.04 -7.81
CA PRO A 136 -21.14 4.44 -7.24
C PRO A 136 -21.93 3.24 -6.72
N GLN A 137 -22.57 3.38 -5.55
CA GLN A 137 -23.24 2.28 -4.86
C GLN A 137 -24.20 1.49 -5.77
N CYS A 138 -24.94 2.18 -6.65
CA CYS A 138 -25.85 1.54 -7.61
C CYS A 138 -25.14 0.60 -8.60
N VAL A 139 -23.93 0.95 -9.03
CA VAL A 139 -23.11 0.14 -9.95
C VAL A 139 -22.64 -1.13 -9.24
N VAL A 140 -22.13 -0.99 -8.01
CA VAL A 140 -21.69 -2.12 -7.18
C VAL A 140 -22.86 -3.08 -6.91
N ILE A 141 -24.03 -2.57 -6.54
CA ILE A 141 -25.22 -3.39 -6.30
C ILE A 141 -25.68 -4.10 -7.58
N THR A 142 -25.66 -3.42 -8.72
CA THR A 142 -26.07 -4.03 -9.99
C THR A 142 -25.09 -5.13 -10.41
N LEU A 143 -23.79 -4.87 -10.34
CA LEU A 143 -22.74 -5.84 -10.70
C LEU A 143 -22.70 -7.05 -9.76
N THR A 144 -23.21 -6.93 -8.54
CA THR A 144 -23.33 -8.05 -7.60
C THR A 144 -24.63 -8.84 -7.79
N LEU A 145 -25.76 -8.16 -8.00
CA LEU A 145 -27.06 -8.83 -8.19
C LEU A 145 -27.18 -9.57 -9.54
N VAL A 146 -26.55 -9.07 -10.60
CA VAL A 146 -26.57 -9.71 -11.93
C VAL A 146 -25.99 -11.14 -11.88
N PRO A 147 -24.74 -11.39 -11.43
CA PRO A 147 -24.21 -12.76 -11.38
C PRO A 147 -24.97 -13.64 -10.38
N VAL A 148 -25.40 -13.09 -9.23
CA VAL A 148 -26.17 -13.83 -8.22
C VAL A 148 -27.51 -14.33 -8.76
N SER A 149 -28.17 -13.56 -9.63
CA SER A 149 -29.44 -13.95 -10.25
C SER A 149 -29.28 -14.73 -11.55
N LEU A 150 -28.22 -14.47 -12.32
CA LEU A 150 -27.97 -15.11 -13.60
C LEU A 150 -27.59 -16.60 -13.44
N ILE A 151 -26.77 -16.94 -12.44
CA ILE A 151 -26.35 -18.33 -12.18
C ILE A 151 -27.56 -19.27 -11.96
N PRO A 152 -28.49 -19.01 -11.01
CA PRO A 152 -29.65 -19.89 -10.81
C PRO A 152 -30.61 -19.89 -12.01
N ALA A 153 -30.75 -18.77 -12.73
CA ALA A 153 -31.56 -18.71 -13.94
C ALA A 153 -31.02 -19.64 -15.04
N LEU A 154 -29.71 -19.62 -15.29
CA LEU A 154 -29.05 -20.51 -16.24
C LEU A 154 -29.19 -21.98 -15.82
N VAL A 155 -28.99 -22.29 -14.54
CA VAL A 155 -29.16 -23.66 -14.01
C VAL A 155 -30.60 -24.14 -14.22
N PHE A 156 -31.60 -23.30 -13.92
CA PHE A 156 -33.01 -23.62 -14.13
C PHE A 156 -33.31 -23.88 -15.61
N LEU A 157 -32.81 -23.04 -16.51
CA LEU A 157 -33.00 -23.19 -17.95
C LEU A 157 -32.39 -24.49 -18.48
N VAL A 158 -31.19 -24.87 -18.02
CA VAL A 158 -30.53 -26.13 -18.41
C VAL A 158 -31.36 -27.33 -17.93
N VAL A 159 -31.78 -27.36 -16.67
CA VAL A 159 -32.60 -28.46 -16.12
C VAL A 159 -33.92 -28.59 -16.85
N TRP A 160 -34.59 -27.47 -17.11
CA TRP A 160 -35.85 -27.45 -17.87
C TRP A 160 -35.65 -28.00 -19.27
N LYS A 161 -34.61 -27.54 -19.99
CA LYS A 161 -34.33 -27.99 -21.35
C LYS A 161 -33.97 -29.46 -21.41
N SER A 162 -33.21 -29.99 -20.45
CA SER A 162 -32.93 -31.43 -20.37
C SER A 162 -34.21 -32.23 -20.19
N LYS A 163 -35.09 -31.82 -19.26
CA LYS A 163 -36.37 -32.51 -19.01
C LYS A 163 -37.36 -32.45 -20.18
N VAL A 164 -37.28 -31.43 -21.03
CA VAL A 164 -38.13 -31.31 -22.24
C VAL A 164 -37.58 -32.13 -23.41
N ARG A 165 -36.29 -32.48 -23.38
CA ARG A 165 -35.61 -33.22 -24.45
C ARG A 165 -35.52 -34.73 -24.18
N ASP A 166 -35.81 -35.15 -22.96
CA ASP A 166 -36.04 -36.54 -22.54
C ASP A 166 -37.53 -36.88 -22.63
#